data_AF-A0A838BQW8-F1
#
_entry.id   AF-A0A838BQW8-F1
#
_cell.length_a   1.000
_cell.length_b   1.000
_cell.length_c   1.000
_cell.angle_alpha   90.00
_cell.angle_beta   90.00
_cell.angle_gamma   90.00
#
_symmetry.space_group_name_H-M   'P 1'
#
loop_
_entity.id
_entity.type
_entity.pdbx_description
1 polymer ?
#
loop_
_entity_poly.entity_id
_entity_poly.type
_entity_poly.pdbx_seq_one_letter_code
_entity_poly.pdbx_strand_id
1 'polypeptide(L)'
;MSNKLKAPAVRKIKAGWLAGASLYDLAAEHDVGPKAIWYHVKDLKRDNAPPRGPRRSLDYAKIAKLRDEGFRAVEIAERFSVSRFHVWRGLRSIRAEAARAAA
;
A
#
# COMPACT_ATOMS: atom_id res chain seq x y z
N MET A 1 20.25 -4.54 -20.21
CA MET A 1 21.44 -4.10 -19.44
C MET A 1 21.33 -4.62 -18.01
N SER A 2 22.29 -5.43 -17.54
CA SER A 2 22.33 -5.91 -16.15
C SER A 2 22.98 -4.82 -15.30
N ASN A 3 22.17 -3.97 -14.66
CA ASN A 3 22.68 -2.87 -13.84
C ASN A 3 23.11 -3.43 -12.47
N LYS A 4 24.30 -4.05 -12.44
CA LYS A 4 24.88 -4.63 -11.22
C LYS A 4 25.48 -3.50 -10.38
N LEU A 5 24.84 -3.21 -9.25
CA LEU A 5 25.35 -2.26 -8.26
C LEU A 5 26.69 -2.76 -7.69
N LYS A 6 27.70 -1.87 -7.66
CA LYS A 6 29.00 -2.16 -7.07
C LYS A 6 28.91 -2.20 -5.54
N ALA A 7 29.79 -2.97 -4.89
CA ALA A 7 29.78 -3.15 -3.44
C ALA A 7 29.75 -1.83 -2.61
N PRO A 8 30.46 -0.74 -2.99
CA PRO A 8 30.36 0.54 -2.29
C PRO A 8 28.96 1.18 -2.37
N ALA A 9 28.30 1.07 -3.53
CA ALA A 9 26.94 1.60 -3.72
C ALA A 9 25.93 0.81 -2.87
N VAL A 10 26.07 -0.52 -2.83
CA VAL A 10 25.21 -1.37 -1.98
C VAL A 10 25.33 -1.01 -0.50
N ARG A 11 26.54 -0.68 -0.02
CA ARG A 11 26.71 -0.22 1.38
C ARG A 11 25.96 1.08 1.66
N LYS A 12 26.04 2.06 0.75
CA LYS A 12 25.29 3.33 0.85
C LYS A 12 23.78 3.10 0.84
N ILE A 13 23.29 2.26 -0.06
CA ILE A 13 21.87 1.88 -0.16
C ILE A 13 21.37 1.27 1.16
N LYS A 14 22.11 0.32 1.73
CA LYS A 14 21.72 -0.32 2.99
C LYS A 14 21.72 0.67 4.16
N ALA A 15 22.72 1.55 4.23
CA ALA A 15 22.77 2.59 5.26
C ALA A 15 21.60 3.58 5.13
N GLY A 16 21.30 4.05 3.91
CA GLY A 16 20.17 4.95 3.66
C GLY A 16 18.82 4.30 3.96
N TRP A 17 18.65 3.00 3.65
CA TRP A 17 17.44 2.24 4.02
C TRP A 17 17.21 2.19 5.53
N LEU A 18 18.27 1.90 6.30
CA LEU A 18 18.21 1.86 7.76
C LEU A 18 17.99 3.26 8.36
N ALA A 19 18.57 4.30 7.75
CA ALA A 19 18.40 5.69 8.15
C ALA A 19 17.01 6.27 7.83
N GLY A 20 16.28 5.64 6.91
CA GLY A 20 14.89 5.99 6.65
C GLY A 20 14.56 6.47 5.24
N ALA A 21 15.46 6.35 4.27
CA ALA A 21 15.17 6.71 2.89
C ALA A 21 14.10 5.79 2.27
N SER A 22 13.29 6.28 1.33
CA SER A 22 12.36 5.43 0.58
C SER A 22 13.09 4.63 -0.52
N LEU A 23 12.47 3.55 -1.01
CA LEU A 23 13.02 2.80 -2.16
C LEU A 23 13.19 3.69 -3.40
N TYR A 24 12.32 4.69 -3.56
CA TYR A 24 12.32 5.57 -4.72
C TYR A 24 13.40 6.64 -4.63
N ASP A 25 13.67 7.18 -3.44
CA ASP A 25 14.75 8.15 -3.24
C ASP A 25 16.11 7.48 -3.48
N LEU A 26 16.30 6.27 -2.93
CA LEU A 26 17.52 5.48 -3.14
C LEU A 26 17.69 5.06 -4.61
N ALA A 27 16.59 4.80 -5.31
CA ALA A 27 16.61 4.48 -6.73
C ALA A 27 17.06 5.69 -7.57
N ALA A 28 16.52 6.89 -7.27
CA ALA A 28 16.89 8.13 -7.93
C ALA A 28 18.35 8.52 -7.65
N GLU A 29 18.82 8.40 -6.40
CA GLU A 29 20.20 8.74 -6.02
C GLU A 29 21.25 7.87 -6.74
N HIS A 30 20.90 6.61 -7.03
CA HIS A 30 21.83 5.64 -7.61
C HIS A 30 21.57 5.32 -9.09
N ASP A 31 20.65 6.02 -9.75
CA ASP A 31 20.24 5.81 -11.15
C ASP A 31 19.93 4.33 -11.46
N VAL A 32 19.13 3.71 -10.59
CA VAL A 32 18.69 2.32 -10.73
C VAL A 32 17.20 2.18 -10.50
N GLY A 33 16.61 1.12 -11.04
CA GLY A 33 15.20 0.81 -10.78
C GLY A 33 14.95 0.46 -9.30
N PRO A 34 13.78 0.82 -8.72
CA PRO A 34 13.42 0.48 -7.33
C PRO A 34 13.51 -1.02 -7.00
N LYS A 35 13.32 -1.88 -8.01
CA LYS A 35 13.45 -3.33 -7.86
C LYS A 35 14.88 -3.77 -7.53
N ALA A 36 15.89 -3.08 -8.08
CA ALA A 36 17.30 -3.37 -7.77
C ALA A 36 17.62 -3.01 -6.31
N ILE A 37 17.13 -1.85 -5.84
CA ILE A 37 17.23 -1.45 -4.44
C ILE A 37 16.57 -2.49 -3.53
N TRP A 38 15.33 -2.90 -3.85
CA TRP A 38 14.57 -3.87 -3.06
C TRP A 38 15.34 -5.18 -2.84
N TYR A 39 16.00 -5.73 -3.86
CA TYR A 39 16.80 -6.96 -3.71
C TYR A 39 17.95 -6.84 -2.70
N HIS A 40 18.47 -5.63 -2.48
CA HIS A 40 19.57 -5.40 -1.52
C HIS A 40 19.09 -5.08 -0.10
N VAL A 41 17.81 -4.71 0.08
CA VAL A 41 17.27 -4.26 1.37
C VAL A 41 16.10 -5.10 1.88
N LYS A 42 15.54 -6.02 1.08
CA LYS A 42 14.36 -6.84 1.43
C LYS A 42 14.52 -7.66 2.72
N ASP A 43 15.74 -8.08 3.03
CA ASP A 43 16.06 -8.90 4.21
C ASP A 43 16.52 -8.03 5.40
N LEU A 44 16.66 -6.72 5.20
CA LEU A 44 16.99 -5.77 6.26
C LEU A 44 15.70 -5.30 6.93
N LYS A 45 15.55 -5.66 8.22
CA LYS A 45 14.54 -5.03 9.07
C LYS A 45 14.90 -3.57 9.25
N ARG A 46 13.93 -2.71 8.94
CA ARG A 46 14.04 -1.28 9.19
C ARG A 46 13.41 -1.05 10.54
N ASP A 47 14.25 -0.85 11.55
CA ASP A 47 13.79 -0.62 12.93
C ASP A 47 12.93 0.65 13.02
N ASN A 48 13.18 1.61 12.12
CA ASN A 48 12.40 2.83 11.92
C ASN A 48 11.63 2.81 10.59
N ALA A 49 10.98 1.69 10.24
CA ALA A 49 10.05 1.70 9.12
C ALA A 49 8.97 2.74 9.43
N PRO A 50 8.77 3.77 8.59
CA PRO A 50 7.72 4.74 8.83
C PRO A 50 6.44 3.93 8.95
N PRO A 51 5.59 4.23 9.95
CA PRO A 51 4.30 3.59 10.03
C PRO A 51 3.67 3.69 8.64
N ARG A 52 3.17 2.56 8.12
CA ARG A 52 2.41 2.58 6.86
C ARG A 52 1.43 3.73 7.02
N GLY A 53 1.55 4.75 6.16
CA GLY A 53 0.73 5.96 6.26
C GLY A 53 -0.73 5.57 6.47
N PRO A 54 -1.51 6.36 7.22
CA PRO A 54 -2.86 5.99 7.62
C PRO A 54 -3.59 5.46 6.39
N ARG A 55 -3.95 4.17 6.42
CA ARG A 55 -4.84 3.62 5.40
C ARG A 55 -6.07 4.50 5.49
N ARG A 56 -6.38 5.25 4.43
CA ARG A 56 -7.59 6.08 4.37
C ARG A 56 -8.74 5.17 4.78
N SER A 57 -9.25 5.36 6.01
CA SER A 57 -10.26 4.47 6.57
C SER A 57 -11.53 4.79 5.80
N LEU A 58 -11.86 3.93 4.85
CA LEU A 58 -13.14 3.98 4.19
C LEU A 58 -14.20 3.72 5.25
N ASP A 59 -15.16 4.64 5.36
CA ASP A 59 -16.34 4.44 6.19
C ASP A 59 -17.24 3.40 5.51
N TYR A 60 -16.97 2.14 5.84
CA TYR A 60 -17.65 1.00 5.27
C TYR A 60 -19.14 0.95 5.66
N ALA A 61 -19.51 1.49 6.83
CA ALA A 61 -20.91 1.61 7.24
C ALA A 61 -21.66 2.58 6.32
N LYS A 62 -21.05 3.72 5.99
CA LYS A 62 -21.63 4.67 5.03
C LYS A 62 -21.70 4.11 3.60
N ILE A 63 -20.70 3.33 3.18
CA ILE A 63 -20.74 2.60 1.90
C ILE A 63 -21.89 1.60 1.84
N ALA A 64 -22.12 0.82 2.91
CA ALA A 64 -23.22 -0.13 2.99
C ALA A 64 -24.58 0.59 2.92
N LYS A 65 -24.73 1.66 3.70
CA LYS A 65 -25.96 2.47 3.70
C LYS A 65 -26.29 3.02 2.31
N LEU A 66 -25.31 3.61 1.61
CA LEU A 66 -25.52 4.08 0.24
C LEU A 66 -25.87 2.95 -0.71
N ARG A 67 -25.33 1.75 -0.48
CA ARG A 67 -25.69 0.60 -1.31
C ARG A 67 -27.13 0.17 -1.08
N ASP A 68 -27.60 0.21 0.17
CA ASP A 68 -28.99 -0.10 0.55
C ASP A 68 -29.97 0.97 0.06
N GLU A 69 -29.54 2.24 -0.01
CA GLU A 69 -30.26 3.35 -0.64
C GLU A 69 -30.33 3.24 -2.18
N GLY A 70 -29.72 2.21 -2.78
CA GLY A 70 -29.82 1.90 -4.21
C GLY A 70 -28.70 2.47 -5.08
N PHE A 71 -27.71 3.18 -4.51
CA PHE A 71 -26.59 3.71 -5.29
C PHE A 71 -25.75 2.58 -5.91
N ARG A 72 -25.27 2.82 -7.12
CA ARG A 72 -24.36 1.93 -7.84
C ARG A 72 -22.97 2.02 -7.24
N ALA A 73 -22.22 0.92 -7.31
CA ALA A 73 -20.85 0.87 -6.80
C ALA A 73 -19.91 1.89 -7.47
N VAL A 74 -20.21 2.33 -8.70
CA VAL A 74 -19.47 3.39 -9.41
C VAL A 74 -19.70 4.74 -8.75
N GLU A 75 -20.95 5.10 -8.46
CA GLU A 75 -21.32 6.36 -7.83
C GLU A 75 -20.77 6.46 -6.40
N ILE A 76 -20.78 5.34 -5.67
CA ILE A 76 -20.15 5.26 -4.35
C ILE A 76 -18.62 5.43 -4.46
N ALA A 77 -17.99 4.80 -5.45
CA ALA A 77 -16.55 4.92 -5.66
C ALA A 77 -16.13 6.37 -5.94
N GLU A 78 -16.90 7.09 -6.76
CA GLU A 78 -16.69 8.52 -7.03
C GLU A 78 -16.86 9.36 -5.77
N ARG A 79 -17.94 9.17 -5.00
CA ARG A 79 -18.21 9.89 -3.76
C ARG A 79 -17.10 9.78 -2.71
N PHE A 80 -16.42 8.64 -2.66
CA PHE A 80 -15.32 8.40 -1.71
C PHE A 80 -13.94 8.58 -2.34
N SER A 81 -13.87 8.94 -3.63
CA SER A 81 -12.63 9.06 -4.40
C SER A 81 -11.75 7.81 -4.28
N VAL A 82 -12.36 6.62 -4.47
CA VAL A 82 -11.67 5.33 -4.43
C VAL A 82 -12.02 4.49 -5.65
N SER A 83 -11.25 3.43 -5.92
CA SER A 83 -11.59 2.49 -6.99
C SER A 83 -12.85 1.68 -6.66
N ARG A 84 -13.62 1.29 -7.69
CA ARG A 84 -14.75 0.34 -7.57
C ARG A 84 -14.39 -0.95 -6.83
N PHE A 85 -13.17 -1.46 -7.02
CA PHE A 85 -12.67 -2.64 -6.33
C PHE A 85 -12.64 -2.48 -4.80
N HIS A 86 -12.24 -1.31 -4.30
CA HIS A 86 -12.23 -1.02 -2.86
C HIS A 86 -13.63 -1.00 -2.27
N VAL A 87 -14.61 -0.44 -3.00
CA VAL A 87 -16.03 -0.47 -2.59
C VAL A 87 -16.55 -1.91 -2.51
N TRP A 88 -16.29 -2.71 -3.55
CA TRP A 88 -16.72 -4.12 -3.59
C TRP A 88 -16.09 -4.95 -2.46
N ARG A 89 -14.78 -4.78 -2.23
CA ARG A 89 -14.06 -5.45 -1.15
C ARG A 89 -14.63 -5.08 0.23
N GLY A 90 -14.98 -3.81 0.42
CA GLY A 90 -15.65 -3.32 1.62
C GLY A 90 -16.98 -4.02 1.86
N LEU A 91 -17.89 -3.96 0.89
CA LEU A 91 -19.22 -4.58 0.96
C LEU A 91 -19.16 -6.09 1.21
N ARG A 92 -18.19 -6.80 0.61
CA ARG A 92 -17.98 -8.23 0.84
C ARG A 92 -17.60 -8.53 2.29
N SER A 93 -16.75 -7.70 2.89
CA SER A 93 -16.28 -7.89 4.27
C SER A 93 -17.44 -7.70 5.25
N ILE A 94 -18.24 -6.65 5.06
CA ILE A 94 -19.44 -6.37 5.87
C ILE A 94 -20.45 -7.53 5.81
N ARG A 95 -20.72 -8.05 4.60
CA ARG A 95 -21.61 -9.21 4.43
C ARG A 95 -21.09 -10.46 5.13
N ALA A 96 -19.77 -10.70 5.07
CA ALA A 96 -19.17 -11.85 5.73
C ALA A 96 -19.22 -11.74 7.27
N GLU A 97 -19.11 -10.53 7.82
CA GLU A 97 -19.29 -10.26 9.24
C GLU A 97 -20.75 -10.45 9.67
N ALA A 98 -21.71 -9.90 8.91
CA ALA A 98 -23.13 -10.08 9.16
C ALA A 98 -23.53 -11.57 9.13
N ALA A 99 -22.98 -12.36 8.20
CA ALA A 99 -23.23 -13.80 8.12
C ALA A 99 -22.66 -14.57 9.32
N ARG A 100 -21.52 -14.12 9.89
CA ARG A 100 -20.94 -14.74 11.11
C ARG A 100 -21.72 -14.38 12.36
N ALA A 101 -22.29 -13.18 12.44
CA ALA A 101 -23.09 -12.75 13.58
C ALA A 101 -24.47 -13.43 13.65
N ALA A 102 -24.94 -14.00 12.54
CA ALA A 102 -26.23 -14.68 12.43
C ALA A 102 -26.14 -16.22 12.56
N ALA A 103 -24.94 -16.76 12.75
CA ALA A 103 -24.67 -18.19 12.95
C ALA A 103 -24.37 -18.47 14.43
#